data_AF-A0A5C7V2H5-F1
#
_entry.id   AF-A0A5C7V2H5-F1
#
_cell.length_a   1.000
_cell.length_b   1.000
_cell.length_c   1.000
_cell.angle_alpha   90.00
_cell.angle_beta   90.00
_cell.angle_gamma   90.00
#
_symmetry.space_group_name_H-M   'P 1'
#
loop_
_entity.id
_entity.type
_entity.pdbx_description
1 polymer ?
#
loop_
_entity_poly.entity_id
_entity_poly.type
_entity_poly.pdbx_seq_one_letter_code
_entity_poly.pdbx_strand_id
1 'polypeptide(L)'
;MNSEIFNGWPGWLTQHSGPWLPLLSTGVALLALMLLWAMVRRSWRRGRAARNYDASADRFGQTPAITERQVELLRYLQRAFGDGVVLYRPRLASFLAVRRTRDRLAAQQRLLEQQVDFLVCADDGKPLFAFEVDAFKDPAAGGPDRDASEKNRMLKSAGVRLVRLKGALASLPPPEILRMRLLAAQRTPVPAAEPAASDFKASGFASSGFAASGFAHSRSADSGVMSLSALMALPDGEDPWSGVRKR
;
A
#
# COMPACT_ATOMS: atom_id res chain seq x y z
N MET A 1 -20.67 -27.54 -92.10
CA MET A 1 -19.47 -26.92 -92.68
C MET A 1 -19.66 -25.41 -92.64
N ASN A 2 -18.59 -24.67 -92.35
CA ASN A 2 -18.45 -23.19 -92.23
C ASN A 2 -18.82 -22.68 -90.82
N SER A 3 -17.89 -22.38 -89.90
CA SER A 3 -16.77 -21.42 -89.86
C SER A 3 -17.17 -20.05 -89.31
N GLU A 4 -16.32 -19.52 -88.43
CA GLU A 4 -16.19 -18.12 -87.95
C GLU A 4 -16.86 -17.80 -86.61
N ILE A 5 -16.15 -17.99 -85.48
CA ILE A 5 -15.05 -17.19 -84.87
C ILE A 5 -15.61 -16.15 -83.89
N PHE A 6 -15.38 -16.47 -82.62
CA PHE A 6 -15.68 -15.70 -81.42
C PHE A 6 -15.00 -14.34 -81.44
N ASN A 7 -15.81 -13.28 -81.26
CA ASN A 7 -15.33 -11.93 -81.01
C ASN A 7 -14.78 -11.82 -79.59
N GLY A 8 -13.68 -11.08 -79.48
CA GLY A 8 -12.67 -11.26 -78.47
C GLY A 8 -12.94 -10.62 -77.12
N TRP A 9 -12.20 -11.12 -76.14
CA TRP A 9 -11.79 -10.39 -74.96
C TRP A 9 -10.25 -10.39 -74.93
N PRO A 10 -9.58 -9.25 -74.70
CA PRO A 10 -8.14 -9.21 -74.70
C PRO A 10 -7.62 -9.88 -73.43
N GLY A 11 -6.63 -10.75 -73.62
CA GLY A 11 -5.69 -11.05 -72.56
C GLY A 11 -5.01 -9.75 -72.09
N TRP A 12 -4.51 -9.81 -70.86
CA TRP A 12 -3.25 -9.23 -70.37
C TRP A 12 -3.39 -8.97 -68.87
N LEU A 13 -3.18 -10.03 -68.08
CA LEU A 13 -2.60 -9.90 -66.74
C LEU A 13 -1.33 -10.74 -66.74
N THR A 14 -0.35 -10.29 -67.53
CA THR A 14 1.03 -10.69 -67.39
C THR A 14 1.56 -10.13 -66.09
N GLN A 15 1.56 -11.02 -65.09
CA GLN A 15 2.61 -11.21 -64.10
C GLN A 15 3.91 -10.43 -64.40
N HIS A 16 4.03 -9.23 -63.82
CA HIS A 16 5.30 -8.51 -63.69
C HIS A 16 5.66 -8.37 -62.21
N SER A 17 5.99 -9.50 -61.57
CA SER A 17 6.75 -9.49 -60.33
C SER A 17 8.21 -9.22 -60.68
N GLY A 18 8.65 -7.96 -60.54
CA GLY A 18 10.03 -7.56 -60.76
C GLY A 18 11.00 -8.33 -59.83
N PRO A 19 12.13 -8.84 -60.35
CA PRO A 19 13.04 -9.74 -59.60
C PRO A 19 13.86 -9.03 -58.49
N TRP A 20 13.53 -7.80 -58.11
CA TRP A 20 14.35 -6.94 -57.24
C TRP A 20 13.81 -6.85 -55.80
N LEU A 21 12.57 -7.31 -55.57
CA LEU A 21 11.94 -7.35 -54.25
C LEU A 21 12.60 -8.29 -53.21
N PRO A 22 13.21 -9.46 -53.56
CA PRO A 22 13.80 -10.33 -52.53
C PRO A 22 15.11 -9.78 -51.95
N LEU A 23 15.87 -8.98 -52.71
CA LEU A 23 17.17 -8.45 -52.27
C LEU A 23 17.03 -7.35 -51.20
N LEU A 24 16.02 -6.47 -51.35
CA LEU A 24 15.70 -5.46 -50.34
C LEU A 24 15.16 -6.10 -49.05
N SER A 25 14.38 -7.18 -49.17
CA SER A 25 13.85 -7.93 -48.01
C SER A 25 14.97 -8.57 -47.17
N THR A 26 15.96 -9.17 -47.82
CA THR A 26 17.11 -9.77 -47.12
C THR A 26 17.96 -8.74 -46.39
N GLY A 27 18.16 -7.55 -46.98
CA GLY A 27 18.92 -6.47 -46.34
C GLY A 27 18.25 -5.97 -45.07
N VAL A 28 16.93 -5.78 -45.10
CA VAL A 28 16.14 -5.36 -43.94
C VAL A 28 16.12 -6.43 -42.86
N ALA A 29 16.00 -7.71 -43.23
CA ALA A 29 16.02 -8.82 -42.28
C ALA A 29 17.36 -8.94 -41.54
N LEU A 30 18.49 -8.77 -42.25
CA LEU A 30 19.82 -8.76 -41.65
C LEU A 30 20.02 -7.56 -40.71
N LEU A 31 19.56 -6.37 -41.10
CA LEU A 31 19.58 -5.18 -40.24
C LEU A 31 18.76 -5.36 -38.97
N ALA A 32 17.54 -5.92 -39.09
CA ALA A 32 16.67 -6.20 -37.95
C ALA A 32 17.31 -7.23 -37.01
N LEU A 33 17.91 -8.29 -37.54
CA LEU A 33 18.64 -9.29 -36.75
C LEU A 33 19.84 -8.67 -36.04
N MET A 34 20.59 -7.79 -36.72
CA MET A 34 21.75 -7.10 -36.13
C MET A 34 21.34 -6.17 -34.99
N LEU A 35 20.24 -5.44 -35.15
CA LEU A 35 19.66 -4.57 -34.12
C LEU A 35 19.13 -5.38 -32.92
N LEU A 36 18.44 -6.50 -33.18
CA LEU A 36 17.99 -7.41 -32.13
C LEU A 36 19.18 -7.96 -31.34
N TRP A 37 20.24 -8.40 -32.04
CA TRP A 37 21.44 -8.93 -31.42
C TRP A 37 22.23 -7.86 -30.64
N ALA A 38 22.24 -6.62 -31.12
CA ALA A 38 22.79 -5.48 -30.37
C ALA A 38 21.98 -5.17 -29.10
N MET A 39 20.65 -5.24 -29.16
CA MET A 39 19.77 -5.08 -27.99
C MET A 39 19.99 -6.17 -26.94
N VAL A 40 20.08 -7.43 -27.35
CA VAL A 40 20.38 -8.57 -26.46
C VAL A 40 21.76 -8.42 -25.83
N ARG A 41 22.80 -8.06 -26.61
CA ARG A 41 24.13 -7.80 -26.06
C ARG A 41 24.13 -6.63 -25.08
N ARG A 42 23.35 -5.58 -25.34
CA ARG A 42 23.22 -4.42 -24.44
C ARG A 42 22.48 -4.75 -23.16
N SER A 43 21.45 -5.61 -23.18
CA SER A 43 20.79 -6.08 -21.96
C SER A 43 21.70 -7.00 -21.14
N TRP A 44 22.47 -7.86 -21.80
CA TRP A 44 23.44 -8.76 -21.15
C TRP A 44 24.64 -8.00 -20.54
N ARG A 45 25.11 -6.92 -21.18
CA ARG A 45 26.16 -6.05 -20.62
C ARG A 45 25.65 -5.24 -19.43
N ARG A 46 24.42 -4.72 -19.48
CA ARG A 46 23.78 -4.04 -18.33
C ARG A 46 23.64 -4.97 -17.12
N GLY A 47 23.28 -6.24 -17.33
CA GLY A 47 23.22 -7.24 -16.27
C GLY A 47 24.59 -7.67 -15.72
N ARG A 48 25.67 -7.58 -16.52
CA ARG A 48 27.04 -7.91 -16.08
C ARG A 48 27.75 -6.77 -15.34
N ALA A 49 27.50 -5.51 -15.73
CA ALA A 49 28.09 -4.36 -15.03
C ALA A 49 27.68 -4.32 -13.54
N ALA A 50 26.44 -4.71 -13.22
CA ALA A 50 25.99 -4.85 -11.84
C ALA A 50 26.60 -6.06 -11.09
N ARG A 51 27.13 -7.06 -11.81
CA ARG A 51 27.73 -8.27 -11.21
C ARG A 51 29.23 -8.14 -10.92
N ASN A 52 29.90 -7.17 -11.54
CA ASN A 52 31.35 -6.94 -11.38
C ASN A 52 31.64 -5.69 -10.53
N TYR A 53 30.84 -5.48 -9.50
CA TYR A 53 31.11 -4.45 -8.50
C TYR A 53 32.18 -4.99 -7.54
N ASP A 54 33.34 -4.35 -7.51
CA ASP A 54 34.44 -4.66 -6.61
C ASP A 54 34.42 -3.70 -5.42
N ALA A 55 33.91 -4.19 -4.29
CA ALA A 55 33.76 -3.41 -3.07
C ALA A 55 35.09 -3.20 -2.29
N SER A 56 36.20 -3.81 -2.73
CA SER A 56 37.46 -3.82 -1.96
C SER A 56 38.13 -2.45 -1.84
N ALA A 57 37.91 -1.57 -2.82
CA ALA A 57 38.42 -0.20 -2.83
C ALA A 57 37.51 0.78 -2.06
N ASP A 58 36.27 0.40 -1.78
CA ASP A 58 35.30 1.31 -1.17
C ASP A 58 35.58 1.52 0.33
N ARG A 59 35.27 2.72 0.80
CA ARG A 59 35.37 3.12 2.21
C ARG A 59 34.04 3.71 2.62
N PHE A 60 33.34 3.01 3.51
CA PHE A 60 32.03 3.44 3.99
C PHE A 60 32.17 4.13 5.34
N GLY A 61 31.48 5.26 5.50
CA GLY A 61 31.34 5.95 6.78
C GLY A 61 30.05 5.55 7.48
N GLN A 62 30.01 5.73 8.80
CA GLN A 62 28.79 5.56 9.57
C GLN A 62 27.92 6.82 9.48
N THR A 63 26.61 6.65 9.44
CA THR A 63 25.62 7.74 9.50
C THR A 63 24.56 7.35 10.52
N PRO A 64 24.05 8.29 11.32
CA PRO A 64 22.97 8.00 12.26
C PRO A 64 21.75 7.45 11.51
N ALA A 65 21.38 6.20 11.80
CA ALA A 65 20.25 5.54 11.16
C ALA A 65 18.88 6.05 11.65
N ILE A 66 18.84 6.66 12.84
CA ILE A 66 17.64 7.17 13.51
C ILE A 66 17.92 8.47 14.27
N THR A 67 16.89 9.30 14.43
CA THR A 67 16.96 10.57 15.16
C THR A 67 16.79 10.37 16.67
N GLU A 68 17.21 11.36 17.49
CA GLU A 68 17.07 11.29 18.95
C GLU A 68 15.62 11.05 19.41
N ARG A 69 14.66 11.73 18.78
CA ARG A 69 13.22 11.54 19.07
C ARG A 69 12.75 10.12 18.74
N GLN A 70 13.28 9.52 17.69
CA GLN A 70 12.98 8.13 17.32
C GLN A 70 13.59 7.15 18.33
N VAL A 71 14.81 7.42 18.80
CA VAL A 71 15.47 6.64 19.86
C VAL A 71 14.66 6.71 21.15
N GLU A 72 14.17 7.88 21.54
CA GLU A 72 13.39 8.06 22.76
C GLU A 72 12.07 7.28 22.69
N LEU A 73 11.35 7.37 21.58
CA LEU A 73 10.13 6.59 21.36
C LEU A 73 10.39 5.09 21.33
N LEU A 74 11.49 4.66 20.69
CA LEU A 74 11.89 3.25 20.67
C LEU A 74 12.10 2.72 22.09
N ARG A 75 12.84 3.45 22.93
CA ARG A 75 13.07 3.07 24.33
C ARG A 75 11.77 3.08 25.14
N TYR A 76 10.90 4.05 24.90
CA TYR A 76 9.58 4.11 25.53
C TYR A 76 8.75 2.86 25.19
N LEU A 77 8.68 2.49 23.91
CA LEU A 77 7.94 1.30 23.47
C LEU A 77 8.58 0.01 23.99
N GLN A 78 9.92 -0.08 24.01
CA GLN A 78 10.62 -1.22 24.60
C GLN A 78 10.31 -1.39 26.09
N ARG A 79 10.21 -0.27 26.85
CA ARG A 79 9.81 -0.31 28.25
C ARG A 79 8.34 -0.70 28.42
N ALA A 80 7.46 -0.21 27.56
CA ALA A 80 6.03 -0.57 27.56
C ALA A 80 5.82 -2.06 27.25
N PHE A 81 6.63 -2.64 26.37
CA PHE A 81 6.51 -4.03 25.91
C PHE A 81 7.74 -4.86 26.24
N GLY A 82 8.16 -4.86 27.52
CA GLY A 82 9.39 -5.53 27.96
C GLY A 82 9.45 -7.04 27.73
N ASP A 83 8.30 -7.69 27.55
CA ASP A 83 8.23 -9.15 27.29
C ASP A 83 8.29 -9.49 25.78
N GLY A 84 8.27 -8.47 24.92
CA GLY A 84 8.24 -8.63 23.47
C GLY A 84 9.42 -7.97 22.78
N VAL A 85 9.37 -7.92 21.45
CA VAL A 85 10.41 -7.28 20.62
C VAL A 85 9.83 -6.08 19.89
N VAL A 86 10.50 -4.94 19.94
CA VAL A 86 10.13 -3.74 19.19
C VAL A 86 11.08 -3.55 18.02
N LEU A 87 10.56 -3.62 16.80
CA LEU A 87 11.31 -3.41 15.57
C LEU A 87 11.07 -1.98 15.05
N TYR A 88 12.14 -1.33 14.57
CA TYR A 88 12.07 -0.02 13.93
C TYR A 88 12.02 -0.17 12.41
N ARG A 89 11.05 0.49 11.78
CA ARG A 89 10.83 0.52 10.32
C ARG A 89 10.82 -0.83 9.58
N PRO A 90 10.14 -1.88 10.08
CA PRO A 90 9.99 -3.11 9.30
C PRO A 90 9.08 -2.88 8.09
N ARG A 91 9.45 -3.48 6.96
CA ARG A 91 8.61 -3.54 5.76
C ARG A 91 7.44 -4.49 5.99
N LEU A 92 6.28 -4.20 5.42
CA LEU A 92 5.11 -5.08 5.54
C LEU A 92 5.43 -6.50 5.03
N ALA A 93 6.22 -6.62 3.97
CA ALA A 93 6.67 -7.91 3.44
C ALA A 93 7.52 -8.76 4.41
N SER A 94 8.06 -8.20 5.51
CA SER A 94 8.84 -8.98 6.49
C SER A 94 7.98 -9.69 7.52
N PHE A 95 6.71 -9.31 7.67
CA PHE A 95 5.81 -9.87 8.69
C PHE A 95 4.38 -10.16 8.20
N LEU A 96 4.06 -9.79 6.96
CA LEU A 96 2.79 -10.12 6.31
C LEU A 96 3.01 -11.03 5.11
N ALA A 97 2.08 -11.96 4.91
CA ALA A 97 2.02 -12.82 3.75
C ALA A 97 0.68 -12.69 3.04
N VAL A 98 0.70 -12.72 1.70
CA VAL A 98 -0.52 -12.69 0.88
C VAL A 98 -1.23 -14.04 0.99
N ARG A 99 -2.34 -14.09 1.73
CA ARG A 99 -3.16 -15.31 1.90
C ARG A 99 -4.16 -15.52 0.77
N ARG A 100 -4.83 -14.47 0.29
CA ARG A 100 -5.86 -14.52 -0.75
C ARG A 100 -5.89 -13.22 -1.55
N THR A 101 -5.80 -13.31 -2.88
CA THR A 101 -5.93 -12.16 -3.80
C THR A 101 -6.23 -12.66 -5.21
N ARG A 102 -6.82 -11.81 -6.05
CA ARG A 102 -6.98 -12.06 -7.50
C ARG A 102 -5.71 -11.71 -8.29
N ASP A 103 -4.95 -10.74 -7.81
CA ASP A 103 -3.67 -10.32 -8.38
C ASP A 103 -2.58 -10.46 -7.31
N ARG A 104 -1.78 -11.52 -7.45
CA ARG A 104 -0.74 -11.87 -6.47
C ARG A 104 0.50 -10.99 -6.61
N LEU A 105 0.85 -10.61 -7.83
CA LEU A 105 2.05 -9.83 -8.11
C LEU A 105 1.85 -8.40 -7.60
N ALA A 106 0.71 -7.77 -7.90
CA ALA A 106 0.41 -6.44 -7.38
C ALA A 106 0.33 -6.42 -5.84
N ALA A 107 -0.29 -7.45 -5.23
CA ALA A 107 -0.37 -7.55 -3.76
C ALA A 107 1.01 -7.68 -3.11
N GLN A 108 1.93 -8.46 -3.71
CA GLN A 108 3.30 -8.59 -3.22
C GLN A 108 4.08 -7.28 -3.36
N GLN A 109 3.93 -6.57 -4.47
CA GLN A 109 4.56 -5.26 -4.67
C GLN A 109 4.12 -4.25 -3.61
N ARG A 110 2.81 -4.18 -3.31
CA ARG A 110 2.30 -3.30 -2.25
C ARG A 110 2.92 -3.60 -0.88
N LEU A 111 3.13 -4.88 -0.54
CA LEU A 111 3.81 -5.24 0.73
C LEU A 111 5.29 -4.81 0.77
N LEU A 112 5.97 -4.78 -0.38
CA LEU A 112 7.38 -4.39 -0.49
C LEU A 112 7.59 -2.87 -0.41
N GLU A 113 6.62 -2.10 -0.88
CA GLU A 113 6.65 -0.64 -0.93
C GLU A 113 6.27 0.00 0.41
N GLN A 114 5.54 -0.73 1.26
CA GLN A 114 5.05 -0.20 2.53
C GLN A 114 5.90 -0.65 3.72
N GLN A 115 5.97 0.24 4.72
CA GLN A 115 6.58 0.01 6.03
C GLN A 115 5.73 0.64 7.13
N VAL A 116 5.90 0.19 8.37
CA VAL A 116 5.36 0.83 9.58
C VAL A 116 6.51 1.48 10.33
N ASP A 117 6.26 2.46 11.20
CA ASP A 117 7.36 3.12 11.92
C ASP A 117 7.92 2.23 13.03
N PHE A 118 7.04 1.55 13.76
CA PHE A 118 7.42 0.54 14.74
C PHE A 118 6.49 -0.67 14.68
N LEU A 119 7.02 -1.84 15.02
CA LEU A 119 6.26 -3.08 15.16
C LEU A 119 6.59 -3.69 16.52
N VAL A 120 5.56 -3.96 17.31
CA VAL A 120 5.66 -4.71 18.55
C VAL A 120 5.28 -6.15 18.26
N CYS A 121 6.21 -7.04 18.53
CA CYS A 121 6.03 -8.49 18.42
C CYS A 121 5.90 -9.09 19.81
N ALA A 122 5.14 -10.18 19.90
CA ALA A 122 5.15 -11.05 21.07
C ALA A 122 6.52 -11.75 21.21
N ASP A 123 6.68 -12.48 22.30
CA ASP A 123 7.82 -13.36 22.59
C ASP A 123 8.05 -14.43 21.51
N ASP A 124 6.97 -14.92 20.88
CA ASP A 124 7.03 -15.85 19.75
C ASP A 124 7.38 -15.19 18.39
N GLY A 125 7.64 -13.88 18.38
CA GLY A 125 7.96 -13.11 17.19
C GLY A 125 6.76 -12.72 16.32
N LYS A 126 5.52 -13.07 16.71
CA LYS A 126 4.33 -12.66 15.95
C LYS A 126 3.98 -11.18 16.18
N PRO A 127 3.54 -10.47 15.14
CA PRO A 127 3.16 -9.06 15.26
C PRO A 127 1.88 -8.89 16.10
N LEU A 128 1.95 -8.04 17.13
CA LEU A 128 0.81 -7.65 17.97
C LEU A 128 0.24 -6.29 17.55
N PHE A 129 1.11 -5.27 17.53
CA PHE A 129 0.75 -3.89 17.24
C PHE A 129 1.74 -3.28 16.25
N ALA A 130 1.22 -2.55 15.27
CA ALA A 130 2.00 -1.71 14.39
C ALA A 130 1.72 -0.24 14.73
N PHE A 131 2.77 0.57 14.79
CA PHE A 131 2.66 2.00 15.09
C PHE A 131 3.04 2.85 13.89
N GLU A 132 2.26 3.90 13.68
CA GLU A 132 2.64 5.03 12.83
C GLU A 132 2.67 6.31 13.66
N VAL A 133 3.68 7.13 13.42
CA VAL A 133 3.91 8.38 14.13
C VAL A 133 3.74 9.52 13.15
N ASP A 134 2.63 10.24 13.28
CA ASP A 134 2.30 11.32 12.34
C ASP A 134 3.37 12.44 12.40
N ALA A 135 4.01 12.65 13.55
CA ALA A 135 5.09 13.62 13.73
C ALA A 135 6.39 13.30 12.95
N PHE A 136 6.55 12.06 12.47
CA PHE A 136 7.72 11.66 11.66
C PHE A 136 7.44 11.73 10.16
N LYS A 137 6.18 11.97 9.76
CA LYS A 137 5.79 12.08 8.35
C LYS A 137 5.95 13.53 7.88
N ASP A 138 6.43 13.68 6.66
CA ASP A 138 6.52 15.00 6.03
C ASP A 138 5.09 15.49 5.68
N PRO A 139 4.62 16.63 6.22
CA PRO A 139 3.29 17.16 5.92
C PRO A 139 3.11 17.54 4.45
N ALA A 140 4.20 17.79 3.70
CA ALA A 140 4.16 18.09 2.28
C ALA A 140 3.96 16.85 1.38
N ALA A 141 4.10 15.64 1.94
CA ALA A 141 4.03 14.39 1.17
C ALA A 141 2.61 13.96 0.74
N GLY A 142 1.60 14.83 0.88
CA GLY A 142 0.32 14.79 0.14
C GLY A 142 -0.38 13.43 0.00
N GLY A 143 -1.32 13.14 0.90
CA GLY A 143 -2.25 11.99 0.82
C GLY A 143 -2.27 11.04 2.04
N PRO A 144 -2.12 11.52 3.30
CA PRO A 144 -1.90 10.62 4.45
C PRO A 144 -3.05 9.64 4.72
N ASP A 145 -4.29 9.99 4.33
CA ASP A 145 -5.47 9.22 4.76
C ASP A 145 -5.80 8.02 3.88
N ARG A 146 -5.60 8.11 2.55
CA ARG A 146 -5.84 6.95 1.67
C ARG A 146 -4.81 5.86 1.93
N ASP A 147 -3.54 6.23 2.01
CA ASP A 147 -2.44 5.30 2.26
C ASP A 147 -2.54 4.69 3.67
N ALA A 148 -2.92 5.48 4.67
CA ALA A 148 -3.17 4.98 6.02
C ALA A 148 -4.39 4.04 6.07
N SER A 149 -5.46 4.33 5.32
CA SER A 149 -6.64 3.46 5.27
C SER A 149 -6.33 2.11 4.61
N GLU A 150 -5.54 2.11 3.54
CA GLU A 150 -5.11 0.88 2.87
C GLU A 150 -4.19 0.05 3.76
N LYS A 151 -3.20 0.71 4.40
CA LYS A 151 -2.28 0.06 5.34
C LYS A 151 -3.02 -0.52 6.54
N ASN A 152 -3.98 0.20 7.11
CA ASN A 152 -4.83 -0.30 8.18
C ASN A 152 -5.61 -1.55 7.74
N ARG A 153 -6.20 -1.53 6.53
CA ARG A 153 -6.91 -2.68 5.97
C ARG A 153 -6.00 -3.90 5.81
N MET A 154 -4.77 -3.70 5.30
CA MET A 154 -3.80 -4.78 5.15
C MET A 154 -3.41 -5.41 6.49
N LEU A 155 -3.05 -4.58 7.48
CA LEU A 155 -2.68 -5.04 8.83
C LEU A 155 -3.85 -5.74 9.53
N LYS A 156 -5.05 -5.16 9.47
CA LYS A 156 -6.27 -5.74 10.05
C LYS A 156 -6.58 -7.11 9.45
N SER A 157 -6.36 -7.30 8.15
CA SER A 157 -6.58 -8.60 7.49
C SER A 157 -5.65 -9.72 7.99
N ALA A 158 -4.51 -9.34 8.58
CA ALA A 158 -3.54 -10.25 9.19
C ALA A 158 -3.67 -10.33 10.72
N GLY A 159 -4.68 -9.68 11.31
CA GLY A 159 -4.88 -9.66 12.77
C GLY A 159 -3.95 -8.68 13.51
N VAL A 160 -3.22 -7.83 12.80
CA VAL A 160 -2.32 -6.82 13.39
C VAL A 160 -3.07 -5.51 13.54
N ARG A 161 -3.05 -4.91 14.74
CA ARG A 161 -3.72 -3.61 14.98
C ARG A 161 -2.76 -2.46 14.67
N LEU A 162 -3.21 -1.52 13.83
CA LEU A 162 -2.50 -0.27 13.55
C LEU A 162 -2.88 0.81 14.58
N VAL A 163 -1.87 1.39 15.23
CA VAL A 163 -2.01 2.47 16.21
C VAL A 163 -1.34 3.72 15.65
N ARG A 164 -2.10 4.81 15.48
CA ARG A 164 -1.55 6.11 15.08
C ARG A 164 -1.29 6.97 16.29
N LEU A 165 -0.03 7.34 16.50
CA LEU A 165 0.40 8.26 17.53
C LEU A 165 0.32 9.68 16.96
N LYS A 166 -0.70 10.41 17.43
CA LYS A 166 -0.89 11.84 17.16
C LYS A 166 -0.33 12.63 18.35
N GLY A 167 0.52 13.62 18.08
CA GLY A 167 1.04 14.54 19.11
C GLY A 167 2.52 14.34 19.45
N ALA A 168 2.96 15.03 20.50
CA ALA A 168 4.34 15.01 20.98
C ALA A 168 4.59 13.83 21.93
N LEU A 169 5.82 13.32 21.96
CA LEU A 169 6.19 12.18 22.81
C LEU A 169 5.91 12.45 24.31
N ALA A 170 6.03 13.71 24.73
CA ALA A 170 5.79 14.15 26.10
C ALA A 170 4.32 14.01 26.56
N SER A 171 3.36 13.91 25.64
CA SER A 171 1.94 13.70 25.97
C SER A 171 1.54 12.22 26.00
N LEU A 172 2.48 11.30 25.75
CA LEU A 172 2.20 9.88 25.90
C LEU A 172 2.05 9.52 27.38
N PRO A 173 1.10 8.64 27.72
CA PRO A 173 0.96 8.17 29.09
C PRO A 173 2.22 7.38 29.52
N PRO A 174 2.39 7.11 30.83
CA PRO A 174 3.38 6.14 31.30
C PRO A 174 3.32 4.82 30.51
N PRO A 175 4.47 4.16 30.25
CA PRO A 175 4.55 3.00 29.37
C PRO A 175 3.67 1.82 29.83
N GLU A 176 3.49 1.66 31.14
CA GLU A 176 2.64 0.64 31.75
C GLU A 176 1.16 0.87 31.41
N ILE A 177 0.72 2.13 31.46
CA ILE A 177 -0.65 2.52 31.13
C ILE A 177 -0.92 2.34 29.63
N LEU A 178 0.04 2.71 28.79
CA LEU A 178 -0.06 2.48 27.35
C LEU A 178 -0.22 0.98 27.04
N ARG A 179 0.64 0.14 27.64
CA ARG A 179 0.57 -1.31 27.52
C ARG A 179 -0.81 -1.83 27.93
N MET A 180 -1.28 -1.47 29.12
CA MET A 180 -2.58 -1.93 29.61
C MET A 180 -3.73 -1.56 28.68
N ARG A 181 -3.76 -0.31 28.18
CA ARG A 181 -4.81 0.17 27.28
C ARG A 181 -4.79 -0.53 25.92
N LEU A 182 -3.60 -0.74 25.35
CA LEU A 182 -3.48 -1.44 24.07
C LEU A 182 -3.88 -2.91 24.17
N LEU A 183 -3.48 -3.58 25.25
CA LEU A 183 -3.91 -4.97 25.52
C LEU A 183 -5.41 -5.06 25.82
N ALA A 184 -5.98 -4.09 26.55
CA ALA A 184 -7.43 -4.02 26.77
C ALA A 184 -8.17 -3.83 25.44
N ALA A 185 -7.72 -2.89 24.61
CA ALA A 185 -8.28 -2.66 23.29
C ALA A 185 -8.16 -3.88 22.37
N GLN A 186 -7.09 -4.68 22.50
CA GLN A 186 -6.92 -5.93 21.77
C GLN A 186 -8.01 -6.95 22.12
N ARG A 187 -8.38 -7.04 23.40
CA ARG A 187 -9.39 -7.97 23.92
C ARG A 187 -10.81 -7.57 23.58
N THR A 188 -11.09 -6.27 23.39
CA THR A 188 -12.39 -5.83 22.91
C THR A 188 -12.53 -6.26 21.45
N PRO A 189 -13.43 -7.21 21.14
CA PRO A 189 -13.78 -7.48 19.76
C PRO A 189 -14.39 -6.20 19.22
N VAL A 190 -13.92 -5.72 18.07
CA VAL A 190 -14.74 -4.83 17.26
C VAL A 190 -16.03 -5.62 17.02
N PRO A 191 -17.21 -5.14 17.46
CA PRO A 191 -18.44 -5.90 17.28
C PRO A 191 -18.56 -6.20 15.79
N ALA A 192 -18.41 -7.48 15.44
CA ALA A 192 -18.91 -7.98 14.19
C ALA A 192 -20.39 -7.64 14.22
N ALA A 193 -20.85 -6.87 13.24
CA ALA A 193 -22.27 -6.69 13.02
C ALA A 193 -22.89 -8.08 12.92
N GLU A 194 -23.55 -8.52 13.99
CA GLU A 194 -24.32 -9.74 13.98
C GLU A 194 -25.43 -9.57 12.94
N PRO A 195 -25.65 -10.57 12.07
CA PRO A 195 -26.78 -10.54 11.16
C PRO A 195 -28.03 -10.67 12.03
N ALA A 196 -28.77 -9.57 12.17
CA ALA A 196 -30.08 -9.59 12.79
C ALA A 196 -30.93 -10.63 12.06
N ALA A 197 -31.16 -11.75 12.76
CA ALA A 197 -32.10 -12.76 12.37
C ALA A 197 -33.49 -12.13 12.24
N SER A 198 -34.19 -12.62 11.22
CA SER A 198 -35.58 -12.38 10.89
C SER A 198 -36.50 -12.28 12.11
N ASP A 199 -37.27 -11.19 12.17
CA ASP A 199 -38.64 -11.23 12.70
C ASP A 199 -39.56 -10.50 11.74
N PHE A 200 -40.22 -11.30 10.91
CA PHE A 200 -41.34 -10.93 10.08
C PHE A 200 -42.56 -10.70 10.99
N LYS A 201 -43.09 -9.47 11.02
CA LYS A 201 -44.48 -9.23 11.43
C LYS A 201 -45.12 -8.15 10.57
N ALA A 202 -46.09 -8.60 9.78
CA ALA A 202 -46.94 -7.78 8.92
C ALA A 202 -48.02 -7.03 9.71
N SER A 203 -48.63 -6.04 9.05
CA SER A 203 -49.80 -5.21 9.40
C SER A 203 -49.57 -4.10 10.43
N GLY A 204 -49.94 -2.83 10.25
CA GLY A 204 -50.73 -2.15 9.23
C GLY A 204 -51.65 -1.13 9.92
N PHE A 205 -51.32 0.18 9.86
CA PHE A 205 -52.28 1.30 9.88
C PHE A 205 -51.57 2.65 9.65
N ALA A 206 -52.38 3.65 9.33
CA ALA A 206 -52.10 4.79 8.47
C ALA A 206 -51.43 6.04 9.10
N SER A 207 -50.84 6.83 8.20
CA SER A 207 -50.62 8.29 8.15
C SER A 207 -50.87 9.16 9.40
N SER A 208 -49.91 10.01 9.79
CA SER A 208 -49.69 11.37 9.23
C SER A 208 -48.85 12.24 10.17
N GLY A 209 -47.83 12.90 9.60
CA GLY A 209 -47.48 14.30 9.89
C GLY A 209 -46.60 14.62 11.09
N PHE A 210 -45.28 14.76 10.88
CA PHE A 210 -44.47 15.89 11.36
C PHE A 210 -43.29 16.12 10.40
N ALA A 211 -43.04 17.38 10.07
CA ALA A 211 -42.10 17.82 9.05
C ALA A 211 -40.65 17.90 9.53
N ALA A 212 -39.75 17.59 8.58
CA ALA A 212 -38.40 18.11 8.34
C ALA A 212 -37.37 18.18 9.49
N SER A 213 -36.34 17.34 9.40
CA SER A 213 -34.95 17.82 9.35
C SER A 213 -34.06 16.76 8.69
N GLY A 214 -33.18 17.22 7.80
CA GLY A 214 -32.44 16.38 6.87
C GLY A 214 -31.36 15.54 7.52
N PHE A 215 -31.33 14.24 7.16
CA PHE A 215 -30.13 13.42 7.19
C PHE A 215 -30.15 12.54 5.94
N ALA A 216 -29.60 13.05 4.84
CA ALA A 216 -29.30 12.25 3.68
C ALA A 216 -28.11 11.34 4.00
N HIS A 217 -28.44 10.11 4.41
CA HIS A 217 -27.69 8.88 4.23
C HIS A 217 -26.18 8.98 4.53
N SER A 218 -25.84 8.77 5.80
CA SER A 218 -24.52 8.25 6.16
C SER A 218 -24.28 6.99 5.34
N ARG A 219 -23.34 7.09 4.39
CA ARG A 219 -22.64 5.94 3.86
C ARG A 219 -22.09 5.20 5.08
N SER A 220 -22.57 3.97 5.28
CA SER A 220 -21.90 2.87 5.98
C SER A 220 -20.59 3.28 6.63
N ALA A 221 -20.64 3.48 7.95
CA ALA A 221 -19.50 3.83 8.78
C ALA A 221 -18.39 2.78 8.61
N ASP A 222 -17.51 3.06 7.65
CA ASP A 222 -16.23 2.37 7.49
C ASP A 222 -15.47 2.68 8.78
N SER A 223 -15.25 1.67 9.62
CA SER A 223 -14.67 1.81 10.95
C SER A 223 -13.34 2.55 10.85
N GLY A 224 -13.37 3.85 11.16
CA GLY A 224 -12.27 4.77 10.93
C GLY A 224 -11.00 4.35 11.65
N VAL A 225 -9.87 4.79 11.11
CA VAL A 225 -8.56 4.67 11.75
C VAL A 225 -8.65 5.29 13.15
N MET A 226 -8.56 4.48 14.21
CA MET A 226 -8.79 4.98 15.57
C MET A 226 -7.61 5.87 15.99
N SER A 227 -7.92 7.15 16.20
CA SER A 227 -7.00 8.10 16.82
C SER A 227 -6.77 7.71 18.28
N LEU A 228 -5.53 7.83 18.79
CA LEU A 228 -5.26 7.66 20.23
C LEU A 228 -6.17 8.57 21.06
N SER A 229 -6.49 9.78 20.60
CA SER A 229 -7.41 10.72 21.26
C SER A 229 -8.84 10.15 21.42
N ALA A 230 -9.33 9.45 20.40
CA ALA A 230 -10.65 8.80 20.42
C ALA A 230 -10.65 7.59 21.38
N LEU A 231 -9.51 6.91 21.51
CA LEU A 231 -9.32 5.83 22.49
C LEU A 231 -9.22 6.36 23.93
N MET A 232 -8.99 7.66 24.10
CA MET A 232 -8.76 8.34 25.38
C MET A 232 -9.96 9.16 25.87
N ALA A 233 -11.07 9.19 25.12
CA ALA A 233 -12.25 10.02 25.40
C ALA A 233 -11.91 11.51 25.68
N LEU A 234 -10.85 12.03 25.03
CA LEU A 234 -10.50 13.43 25.09
C LEU A 234 -11.37 14.21 24.08
N PRO A 235 -11.87 15.41 24.43
CA PRO A 235 -12.72 16.18 23.52
C PRO A 235 -11.99 16.46 22.20
N ASP A 236 -12.69 16.23 21.09
CA ASP A 236 -12.21 16.62 19.76
C ASP A 236 -12.25 18.14 19.65
N GLY A 237 -11.06 18.75 19.68
CA GLY A 237 -10.87 20.15 19.31
C GLY A 237 -10.70 21.10 20.48
N GLU A 238 -9.47 21.21 20.95
CA GLU A 238 -8.83 22.51 21.19
C GLU A 238 -7.39 22.34 20.74
N ASP A 239 -6.98 23.12 19.75
CA ASP A 239 -5.56 23.30 19.43
C ASP A 239 -4.96 24.21 20.52
N PRO A 240 -4.15 23.69 21.46
CA PRO A 240 -3.59 24.49 22.54
C PRO A 240 -2.54 25.51 22.05
N TRP A 241 -2.29 25.59 20.73
CA TRP A 241 -1.29 26.46 20.12
C TRP A 241 -1.87 27.65 19.34
N SER A 242 -3.19 27.86 19.34
CA SER A 242 -3.80 29.06 18.73
C SER A 242 -3.36 30.38 19.39
N GLY A 243 -2.84 30.33 20.62
CA GLY A 243 -2.37 31.50 21.37
C GLY A 243 -0.88 31.86 21.20
N VAL A 244 -0.04 31.00 20.60
CA VAL A 244 1.42 31.21 20.59
C VAL A 244 1.92 31.95 19.34
N ARG A 245 1.07 32.14 18.32
CA ARG A 245 1.39 33.02 17.17
C ARG A 245 0.94 34.45 17.43
N LYS A 246 1.57 35.11 18.40
CA LYS A 246 1.66 36.58 18.45
C LYS A 246 2.78 37.00 19.41
N ARG A 247 3.99 37.15 18.87
CA ARG A 247 4.90 38.27 19.11
C ARG A 247 6.08 38.18 18.14
#